data_AF-A0A661C5T8-F1
#
_entry.id   AF-A0A661C5T8-F1
#
_cell.length_a   1.000
_cell.length_b   1.000
_cell.length_c   1.000
_cell.angle_alpha   90.00
_cell.angle_beta   90.00
_cell.angle_gamma   90.00
#
_symmetry.space_group_name_H-M   'P 1'
#
loop_
_entity.id
_entity.type
_entity.pdbx_description
1 polymer ?
#
loop_
_entity_poly.entity_id
_entity_poly.type
_entity_poly.pdbx_seq_one_letter_code
_entity_poly.pdbx_strand_id
1 'polypeptide(L)' 'DKSKHANIGISMPGTEETLTAPLFIDGKKAMTLRGDNIAEEFRVIVDNYVENRYSHR' A
#
# COMPACT_ATOMS: atom_id res chain seq x y z
N ASP A 1 -2.27 15.94 -5.22
CA ASP A 1 -2.55 14.73 -6.00
C ASP A 1 -1.31 14.07 -6.60
N LYS A 2 -0.47 13.39 -5.78
CA LYS A 2 0.68 12.61 -6.28
C LYS A 2 0.43 11.10 -6.38
N SER A 3 -0.79 10.62 -6.07
CA SER A 3 -1.13 9.19 -6.14
C SER A 3 -1.77 8.75 -7.46
N LYS A 4 -1.90 9.63 -8.46
CA LYS A 4 -2.57 9.31 -9.75
C LYS A 4 -1.70 8.54 -10.77
N HIS A 5 -0.40 8.35 -10.52
CA HIS A 5 0.51 7.65 -11.45
C HIS A 5 1.37 6.57 -10.79
N ALA A 6 1.14 6.24 -9.52
CA ALA A 6 1.92 5.22 -8.83
C ALA A 6 1.28 3.84 -9.03
N ASN A 7 2.08 2.82 -9.36
CA ASN A 7 1.60 1.44 -9.46
C ASN A 7 1.11 0.91 -8.10
N ILE A 8 1.73 1.36 -7.01
CA ILE A 8 1.29 1.14 -5.62
C ILE A 8 1.45 2.45 -4.84
N GLY A 9 0.47 2.79 -4.00
CA GLY A 9 0.52 3.96 -3.12
C GLY A 9 -0.34 3.80 -1.87
N ILE A 10 0.10 4.43 -0.78
CA ILE A 10 -0.57 4.46 0.51
C ILE A 10 -0.92 5.91 0.88
N SER A 11 -2.18 6.15 1.25
CA SER A 11 -2.62 7.45 1.78
C SER A 11 -2.68 7.36 3.30
N MET A 12 -1.81 8.10 4.00
CA MET A 12 -1.87 8.18 5.46
C MET A 12 -2.93 9.22 5.87
N PRO A 13 -3.83 8.92 6.83
CA PRO A 13 -4.78 9.90 7.34
C PRO A 13 -4.07 10.93 8.21
N GLY A 14 -4.56 12.17 8.17
CA GLY A 14 -4.19 13.17 9.16
C GLY A 14 -4.87 12.83 10.49
N THR A 15 -4.08 12.86 11.57
CA THR A 15 -4.53 12.90 12.98
C THR A 15 -4.88 11.53 13.62
N GLU A 16 -3.86 10.97 14.27
CA GLU A 16 -3.77 10.26 15.57
C GLU A 16 -4.85 9.33 16.16
N GLU A 17 -6.04 9.11 15.60
CA GLU A 17 -7.06 8.31 16.33
C GLU A 17 -7.39 6.94 15.72
N THR A 18 -6.92 6.65 14.51
CA THR A 18 -6.92 5.28 13.99
C THR A 18 -5.86 5.17 12.90
N LEU A 19 -4.74 4.52 13.21
CA LEU A 19 -3.68 4.20 12.25
C LEU A 19 -4.27 3.27 11.20
N THR A 20 -4.88 3.82 10.15
CA THR A 20 -5.51 3.04 9.08
C THR A 20 -5.18 3.68 7.76
N ALA A 21 -4.74 2.89 6.79
CA ALA A 21 -4.24 3.41 5.53
C ALA A 21 -4.76 2.57 4.36
N PRO A 22 -5.58 3.12 3.46
CA PRO A 22 -6.01 2.41 2.26
C PRO A 22 -4.83 2.21 1.31
N LEU A 23 -4.62 0.94 0.93
CA LEU A 23 -3.64 0.52 -0.06
C LEU A 23 -4.32 0.36 -1.42
N PHE A 24 -3.74 0.98 -2.43
CA PHE A 24 -4.18 0.87 -3.82
C PHE A 24 -3.11 0.14 -4.64
N ILE A 25 -3.54 -0.84 -5.45
CA ILE A 25 -2.72 -1.59 -6.40
C ILE A 25 -3.33 -1.39 -7.78
N ASP A 26 -2.54 -0.93 -8.75
CA ASP A 26 -2.99 -0.66 -10.12
C ASP A 26 -4.25 0.24 -10.19
N GLY A 27 -4.30 1.25 -9.32
CA GLY A 27 -5.39 2.21 -9.23
C GLY A 27 -6.68 1.70 -8.59
N LYS A 28 -6.72 0.45 -8.12
CA LYS A 28 -7.88 -0.14 -7.41
C LYS A 28 -7.56 -0.29 -5.93
N LYS A 29 -8.54 0.02 -5.06
CA LYS A 29 -8.42 -0.22 -3.62
C LYS A 29 -8.30 -1.73 -3.40
N ALA A 30 -7.16 -2.17 -2.87
CA ALA A 30 -6.90 -3.58 -2.60
C ALA A 30 -7.30 -3.94 -1.16
N MET A 31 -6.83 -3.17 -0.19
CA MET A 31 -7.13 -3.38 1.22
C MET A 31 -6.95 -2.09 2.03
N THR A 32 -7.25 -2.15 3.33
CA THR A 32 -6.94 -1.07 4.28
C THR A 32 -6.06 -1.66 5.37
N LEU A 33 -4.81 -1.21 5.45
CA LEU A 33 -3.87 -1.56 6.50
C LEU A 33 -4.29 -0.86 7.79
N ARG A 34 -4.07 -1.48 8.94
CA ARG A 34 -4.48 -0.94 10.25
C ARG A 34 -3.44 -1.26 11.33
N GLY A 35 -3.32 -0.39 12.32
CA GLY A 35 -2.44 -0.58 13.48
C GLY A 35 -1.04 0.01 13.30
N ASP A 36 -0.15 -0.25 14.25
CA ASP A 36 1.20 0.34 14.30
C ASP A 36 2.15 -0.27 13.24
N ASN A 37 1.84 -1.45 12.72
CA ASN A 37 2.70 -2.20 11.80
C ASN A 37 2.43 -1.92 10.31
N ILE A 38 1.71 -0.84 9.97
CA ILE A 38 1.37 -0.49 8.58
C ILE A 38 2.60 -0.45 7.66
N ALA A 39 3.73 0.05 8.14
CA ALA A 39 4.95 0.15 7.35
C ALA A 39 5.54 -1.22 6.99
N GLU A 40 5.51 -2.17 7.94
CA GLU A 40 6.01 -3.52 7.73
C GLU A 40 5.08 -4.32 6.81
N GLU A 41 3.76 -4.26 7.06
CA GLU A 41 2.76 -4.90 6.20
C GLU A 41 2.82 -4.35 4.77
N PHE A 42 2.97 -3.04 4.60
CA PHE A 42 3.12 -2.42 3.30
C PHE A 42 4.35 -2.95 2.57
N ARG A 43 5.49 -3.10 3.25
CA ARG A 43 6.72 -3.61 2.65
C ARG A 43 6.57 -5.04 2.15
N VAL A 44 5.98 -5.92 2.97
CA VAL A 44 5.69 -7.31 2.58
C VAL A 44 4.78 -7.37 1.36
N ILE A 45 3.75 -6.51 1.28
CA ILE A 45 2.85 -6.47 0.13
C ILE A 45 3.56 -5.98 -1.14
N VAL A 46 4.45 -4.99 -1.01
CA VAL A 46 5.26 -4.50 -2.14
C VAL A 46 6.22 -5.58 -2.63
N ASP A 47 6.96 -6.24 -1.73
CA ASP A 47 7.88 -7.33 -2.09
C ASP A 47 7.13 -8.45 -2.84
N ASN A 48 6.01 -8.92 -2.28
CA ASN A 48 5.16 -9.92 -2.93
C ASN A 48 4.63 -9.45 -4.30
N TYR A 49 4.24 -8.18 -4.44
CA TYR A 49 3.77 -7.65 -5.72
C TYR A 49 4.90 -7.65 -6.76
N VAL A 50 6.10 -7.20 -6.37
CA VAL A 50 7.26 -7.17 -7.25
C VAL A 50 7.65 -8.58 -7.67
N GLU A 51 7.71 -9.53 -6.74
CA GLU A 51 7.99 -10.94 -7.04
C GLU A 51 6.96 -11.49 -8.03
N ASN A 52 5.67 -11.39 -7.74
CA ASN A 52 4.64 -11.93 -8.65
C ASN A 52 4.63 -11.23 -10.02
N ARG A 53 4.89 -9.92 -10.08
CA ARG A 53 4.83 -9.12 -11.31
C ARG A 53 6.06 -9.29 -12.20
N TYR A 54 7.23 -9.50 -11.61
CA TYR A 54 8.52 -9.51 -12.31
C TYR A 54 9.27 -10.85 -12.26
N SER A 55 8.82 -11.85 -11.51
CA SER A 55 9.42 -13.21 -11.47
C SER A 55 9.28 -14.00 -12.78
N HIS A 56 8.66 -13.45 -13.82
CA HIS A 56 8.58 -14.04 -15.16
C HIS A 56 9.53 -13.38 -16.17
N ARG A 57 10.69 -12.86 -15.72
CA ARG A 57 11.75 -12.38 -16.62
C ARG A 57 12.97 -13.28 -16.56
#